data_AF-A0A818D2T1-F1
#
_entry.id   AF-A0A818D2T1-F1
#
_cell.length_a   1.000
_cell.length_b   1.000
_cell.length_c   1.000
_cell.angle_alpha   90.00
_cell.angle_beta   90.00
_cell.angle_gamma   90.00
#
_symmetry.space_group_name_H-M   'P 1'
#
loop_
_entity.id
_entity.type
_entity.pdbx_description
1 polymer ?
#
loop_
_entity_poly.entity_id
_entity_poly.type
_entity_poly.pdbx_seq_one_letter_code
_entity_poly.pdbx_strand_id
1 'polypeptide(L)'
;MPTYHLPLHQRYEIIFLSKHKKGPRLTNRKVARLIHCDEKTVRYWRARWKESKDLSDESKSGRPRLTTSSEDKMILNKRKENEHANSVSIAPGLKRKKMEISSRTVQRR
;
A
#
# COMPACT_ATOMS: atom_id res chain seq x y z
N MET A 1 -1.23 16.25 -9.29
CA MET A 1 -1.56 15.28 -10.35
C MET A 1 -2.36 14.15 -9.73
N PRO A 2 -3.64 13.97 -10.08
CA PRO A 2 -4.41 12.82 -9.61
C PRO A 2 -3.72 11.55 -10.11
N THR A 3 -3.24 10.73 -9.18
CA THR A 3 -2.70 9.42 -9.49
C THR A 3 -3.88 8.51 -9.82
N TYR A 4 -4.16 8.33 -11.13
CA TYR A 4 -5.10 7.32 -11.59
C TYR A 4 -4.58 5.95 -11.16
N HIS A 5 -5.02 5.49 -9.98
CA HIS A 5 -4.71 4.18 -9.48
C HIS A 5 -5.47 3.16 -10.32
N LEU A 6 -4.76 2.47 -11.21
CA LEU A 6 -5.34 1.40 -12.01
C LEU A 6 -5.57 0.18 -11.10
N PRO A 7 -6.81 -0.31 -10.91
CA PRO A 7 -7.08 -1.50 -10.11
C PRO A 7 -6.34 -2.74 -10.61
N LEU A 8 -6.04 -3.67 -9.70
CA LEU A 8 -5.25 -4.87 -9.99
C LEU A 8 -5.81 -5.71 -11.16
N HIS A 9 -7.13 -5.89 -11.22
CA HIS A 9 -7.77 -6.68 -12.29
C HIS A 9 -7.51 -6.07 -13.68
N GLN A 10 -7.58 -4.74 -13.82
CA GLN A 10 -7.30 -4.06 -15.08
C GLN A 10 -5.82 -4.19 -15.49
N ARG A 11 -4.89 -4.27 -14.53
CA ARG A 11 -3.47 -4.54 -14.83
C ARG A 11 -3.29 -5.92 -15.45
N TYR A 12 -3.95 -6.95 -14.88
CA TYR A 12 -3.93 -8.29 -15.45
C TYR A 12 -4.61 -8.34 -16.83
N GLU A 13 -5.70 -7.58 -17.00
CA GLU A 13 -6.38 -7.46 -18.29
C GLU A 13 -5.46 -6.85 -19.36
N ILE A 14 -4.66 -5.84 -19.03
CA ILE A 14 -3.62 -5.29 -19.92
C ILE A 14 -2.66 -6.39 -20.40
N ILE A 15 -2.22 -7.27 -19.50
CA ILE A 15 -1.31 -8.37 -19.86
C ILE A 15 -2.03 -9.44 -20.68
N PHE A 16 -3.28 -9.76 -20.33
CA PHE A 16 -4.12 -10.67 -21.08
C PHE A 16 -4.28 -10.19 -22.53
N LEU A 17 -4.69 -8.95 -22.73
CA LEU A 17 -4.93 -8.37 -24.05
C LEU A 17 -3.65 -8.21 -24.89
N SER A 18 -2.49 -7.97 -24.26
CA SER A 18 -1.26 -7.60 -24.99
C SER A 18 -0.21 -8.70 -25.18
N LYS A 19 -0.12 -9.67 -24.26
CA LYS A 19 1.00 -10.64 -24.22
C LYS A 19 0.56 -12.08 -23.98
N HIS A 20 -0.60 -12.32 -23.38
CA HIS A 20 -1.00 -13.66 -23.00
C HIS A 20 -1.24 -14.56 -24.22
N LYS A 21 -0.87 -15.86 -24.11
CA LYS A 21 -0.97 -16.82 -25.23
C LYS A 21 -2.41 -17.03 -25.71
N LYS A 22 -3.37 -17.03 -24.77
CA LYS A 22 -4.81 -17.14 -25.04
C LYS A 22 -5.49 -15.79 -25.32
N GLY A 23 -4.72 -14.70 -25.32
CA GLY A 23 -5.24 -13.35 -25.51
C GLY A 23 -5.10 -12.85 -26.95
N PRO A 24 -5.78 -11.75 -27.31
CA PRO A 24 -5.83 -11.22 -28.68
C PRO A 24 -4.53 -10.55 -29.17
N ARG A 25 -3.49 -10.43 -28.33
CA ARG A 25 -2.17 -9.84 -28.66
C ARG A 25 -2.27 -8.46 -29.34
N LEU A 26 -3.06 -7.58 -28.75
CA LEU A 26 -3.31 -6.24 -29.24
C LEU A 26 -2.11 -5.30 -29.04
N THR A 27 -2.08 -4.23 -29.86
CA THR A 27 -1.10 -3.15 -29.71
C THR A 27 -1.38 -2.31 -28.47
N ASN A 28 -0.36 -1.65 -27.90
CA ASN A 28 -0.52 -0.84 -26.70
C ASN A 28 -1.64 0.20 -26.83
N ARG A 29 -1.73 0.86 -28.00
CA ARG A 29 -2.75 1.87 -28.29
C ARG A 29 -4.17 1.30 -28.26
N LYS A 30 -4.37 0.07 -28.76
CA LYS A 30 -5.68 -0.60 -28.70
C LYS A 30 -6.05 -0.99 -27.27
N VAL A 31 -5.09 -1.54 -26.52
CA VAL A 31 -5.29 -1.90 -25.10
C VAL A 31 -5.62 -0.67 -24.26
N ALA A 32 -4.89 0.42 -24.44
CA ALA A 32 -5.11 1.69 -23.76
C ALA A 32 -6.54 2.22 -23.97
N ARG A 33 -7.05 2.13 -25.20
CA ARG A 33 -8.45 2.51 -25.52
C ARG A 33 -9.48 1.60 -24.87
N LEU A 34 -9.24 0.29 -24.84
CA LEU A 34 -10.17 -0.69 -24.25
C LEU A 34 -10.25 -0.56 -22.72
N ILE A 35 -9.12 -0.32 -22.07
CA ILE A 35 -9.02 -0.20 -20.60
C ILE A 35 -9.27 1.25 -20.13
N HIS A 36 -9.45 2.19 -21.06
CA HIS A 36 -9.59 3.63 -20.78
C HIS A 36 -8.43 4.19 -19.96
N CYS A 37 -7.19 3.83 -20.32
CA CYS A 37 -5.98 4.33 -19.67
C CYS A 37 -4.98 4.89 -20.70
N ASP A 38 -3.96 5.59 -20.22
CA ASP A 38 -2.89 6.07 -21.08
C ASP A 38 -2.04 4.94 -21.65
N GLU A 39 -1.51 5.13 -22.86
CA GLU A 39 -0.59 4.16 -23.46
C GLU A 39 0.69 3.98 -22.63
N LYS A 40 1.11 5.03 -21.92
CA LYS A 40 2.24 4.99 -20.98
C LYS A 40 1.99 3.98 -19.86
N THR A 41 0.76 3.92 -19.33
CA THR A 41 0.33 2.97 -18.29
C THR A 41 0.42 1.53 -18.81
N VAL A 42 -0.03 1.28 -20.04
CA VAL A 42 0.11 -0.04 -20.68
C VAL A 42 1.58 -0.45 -20.82
N ARG A 43 2.45 0.46 -21.29
CA ARG A 43 3.88 0.17 -21.42
C ARG A 43 4.53 -0.14 -20.08
N TYR A 44 4.22 0.65 -19.05
CA TYR A 44 4.72 0.45 -17.68
C TYR A 44 4.38 -0.94 -17.16
N TRP A 45 3.10 -1.34 -17.19
CA TRP A 45 2.69 -2.65 -16.68
C TRP A 45 3.25 -3.82 -17.49
N ARG A 46 3.41 -3.65 -18.81
CA ARG A 46 4.08 -4.66 -19.64
C ARG A 46 5.55 -4.84 -19.27
N ALA A 47 6.26 -3.75 -18.96
CA ALA A 47 7.65 -3.80 -18.50
C ALA A 47 7.75 -4.50 -17.14
N ARG A 48 6.90 -4.11 -16.18
CA ARG A 48 6.79 -4.75 -14.86
C ARG A 48 6.50 -6.24 -14.95
N TRP A 49 5.57 -6.66 -15.81
CA TRP A 49 5.29 -8.07 -16.05
C TRP A 49 6.49 -8.85 -16.63
N LYS A 50 7.38 -8.19 -17.38
CA LYS A 50 8.61 -8.81 -17.89
C LYS A 50 9.63 -9.03 -16.76
N GLU A 51 9.67 -8.12 -15.80
CA GLU A 51 10.62 -8.11 -14.68
C GLU A 51 10.24 -9.10 -13.58
N SER A 52 9.05 -8.95 -12.96
CA SER A 52 8.69 -9.69 -11.74
C SER A 52 7.59 -10.72 -11.92
N LYS A 53 6.84 -10.67 -13.03
CA LYS A 53 5.56 -11.40 -13.21
C LYS A 53 4.52 -11.10 -12.13
N ASP A 54 4.69 -10.01 -11.39
CA ASP A 54 3.75 -9.54 -10.37
C ASP A 54 3.30 -8.11 -10.69
N LEU A 55 1.99 -7.90 -10.65
CA LEU A 55 1.34 -6.60 -10.92
C LEU A 55 0.71 -6.00 -9.66
N SER A 56 0.92 -6.65 -8.51
CA SER A 56 0.53 -6.13 -7.22
C SER A 56 1.27 -4.81 -6.94
N ASP A 57 0.66 -3.97 -6.11
CA ASP A 57 1.36 -2.77 -5.66
C ASP A 57 2.58 -3.16 -4.84
N GLU A 58 3.71 -2.51 -5.11
CA GLU A 58 4.85 -2.60 -4.22
C GLU A 58 4.49 -2.02 -2.86
N SER A 59 5.14 -2.53 -1.82
CA SER A 59 5.08 -1.91 -0.50
C SER A 59 5.45 -0.44 -0.62
N LYS A 60 4.64 0.44 -0.02
CA LYS A 60 4.86 1.89 -0.07
C LYS A 60 6.32 2.21 0.25
N SER A 61 7.00 2.87 -0.70
CA SER A 61 8.31 3.45 -0.45
C SER A 61 8.16 4.58 0.56
N GLY A 62 8.64 4.38 1.78
CA GLY A 62 8.54 5.37 2.84
C GLY A 62 9.34 4.93 4.06
N ARG A 63 9.56 5.86 4.99
CA ARG A 63 10.23 5.54 6.25
C ARG A 63 9.45 4.43 6.96
N PRO A 64 10.11 3.32 7.37
CA PRO A 64 9.43 2.28 8.12
C PRO A 64 8.81 2.87 9.37
N ARG A 65 7.66 2.32 9.78
CA ARG A 65 7.00 2.74 11.01
C ARG A 65 7.91 2.46 12.20
N LEU A 66 7.95 3.40 13.14
CA LEU A 66 8.69 3.23 14.39
C LEU A 66 8.05 2.16 15.28
N THR A 67 6.73 2.02 15.21
CA THR A 67 5.99 1.04 16.02
C THR A 67 5.55 -0.16 15.18
N THR A 68 5.62 -1.32 15.82
CA THR A 68 5.14 -2.63 15.34
C THR A 68 3.62 -2.75 15.50
N SER A 69 3.03 -3.75 14.83
CA SER A 69 1.58 -4.01 14.98
C SER A 69 1.18 -4.39 16.42
N SER A 70 2.07 -5.05 17.16
CA SER A 70 1.83 -5.40 18.57
C SER A 70 1.79 -4.15 19.45
N GLU A 71 2.71 -3.21 19.23
CA GLU A 71 2.77 -1.93 19.94
C GLU A 71 1.54 -1.06 19.69
N ASP A 72 1.10 -0.99 18.42
CA ASP A 72 -0.11 -0.26 18.05
C ASP A 72 -1.35 -0.86 18.76
N LYS A 73 -1.45 -2.20 18.84
CA LYS A 73 -2.52 -2.89 19.59
C LYS A 73 -2.48 -2.56 21.08
N MET A 74 -1.31 -2.51 21.69
CA MET A 74 -1.17 -2.12 23.10
C MET A 74 -1.62 -0.69 23.36
N ILE A 75 -1.28 0.24 22.46
CA ILE A 75 -1.72 1.64 22.55
C ILE A 75 -3.25 1.72 22.46
N LEU A 76 -3.86 0.99 21.52
CA LEU A 76 -5.31 0.94 21.35
C LEU A 76 -6.01 0.32 22.55
N ASN A 77 -5.49 -0.77 23.09
CA ASN A 77 -6.07 -1.42 24.28
C ASN A 77 -6.03 -0.48 25.49
N LYS A 78 -4.93 0.25 25.71
CA LYS A 78 -4.87 1.23 26.81
C LYS A 78 -5.87 2.38 26.68
N ARG A 79 -6.16 2.83 25.44
CA ARG A 79 -7.23 3.82 25.20
C ARG A 79 -8.62 3.23 25.46
N LYS A 80 -8.84 1.96 25.16
CA LYS A 80 -10.10 1.28 25.46
C LYS A 80 -10.31 1.06 26.95
N GLU A 81 -9.25 0.70 27.68
CA GLU A 81 -9.28 0.50 29.14
C GLU A 81 -9.50 1.82 29.89
N ASN A 82 -9.05 2.94 29.34
CA ASN A 82 -9.21 4.27 29.92
C ASN A 82 -9.60 5.27 28.83
N GLU A 83 -10.90 5.51 28.69
CA GLU A 83 -11.48 6.36 27.63
C GLU A 83 -10.96 7.81 27.67
N HIS A 84 -10.49 8.26 28.83
CA HIS A 84 -9.87 9.58 29.04
C HIS A 84 -8.33 9.58 29.03
N ALA A 85 -7.68 8.44 28.75
CA ALA A 85 -6.22 8.37 28.75
C ALA A 85 -5.62 9.15 27.58
N ASN A 86 -4.86 10.20 27.91
CA ASN A 86 -4.13 11.00 26.95
C ASN A 86 -2.77 10.37 26.58
N SER A 87 -2.18 10.78 25.45
CA SER A 87 -0.90 10.24 24.97
C SER A 87 0.27 10.42 25.95
N VAL A 88 0.22 11.46 26.79
CA VAL A 88 1.20 11.75 27.84
C VAL A 88 1.11 10.77 29.00
N SER A 89 -0.09 10.29 29.34
CA SER A 89 -0.33 9.29 30.38
C SER A 89 0.00 7.87 29.91
N ILE A 90 -0.20 7.58 28.61
CA ILE A 90 0.02 6.25 28.03
C ILE A 90 1.52 5.97 27.81
N ALA A 91 2.29 6.97 27.34
CA ALA A 91 3.70 6.80 26.97
C ALA A 91 4.60 6.31 28.13
N PRO A 92 4.53 6.83 29.36
CA PRO A 92 5.31 6.31 30.49
C PRO A 92 4.98 4.85 30.81
N GLY A 93 3.71 4.47 30.72
CA GLY A 93 3.29 3.08 30.94
C GLY A 93 3.73 2.12 29.84
N LEU A 94 4.20 2.62 28.68
CA LEU A 94 4.82 1.82 27.62
C LEU A 94 6.35 1.76 27.80
N LYS A 95 6.98 2.84 28.27
CA LYS A 95 8.40 2.83 28.69
C LYS A 95 8.70 1.77 29.75
N ARG A 96 7.81 1.60 30.74
CA ARG A 96 7.92 0.53 31.76
C ARG A 96 7.90 -0.88 31.16
N LYS A 97 7.28 -1.06 30.00
CA LYS A 97 7.27 -2.33 29.23
C LYS A 97 8.43 -2.42 28.22
N LYS A 98 9.50 -1.64 28.41
CA LYS A 98 10.68 -1.53 27.53
C LYS A 98 10.40 -0.98 26.12
N MET A 99 9.31 -0.22 25.95
CA MET A 99 9.00 0.46 24.69
C MET A 99 9.33 1.94 24.80
N GLU A 100 10.42 2.39 24.18
CA GLU A 100 10.80 3.81 24.13
C GLU A 100 9.99 4.57 23.06
N ILE A 101 8.69 4.71 23.30
CA ILE A 101 7.77 5.38 22.38
C ILE A 101 7.48 6.79 22.91
N SER A 102 7.67 7.82 22.06
CA SER A 102 7.33 9.20 22.41
C SER A 102 5.82 9.42 22.49
N SER A 103 5.35 10.37 23.30
CA SER A 103 3.93 10.75 23.38
C SER A 103 3.37 11.16 22.01
N ARG A 104 4.17 11.85 21.18
CA ARG A 104 3.82 12.20 19.80
C ARG A 104 3.62 10.95 18.92
N THR A 105 4.39 9.90 19.13
CA THR A 105 4.21 8.63 18.43
C THR A 105 2.91 7.96 18.87
N VAL A 106 2.60 7.96 20.17
CA VAL A 106 1.32 7.43 20.71
C VAL A 106 0.10 8.19 20.18
N GLN A 107 0.21 9.51 19.99
CA GLN A 107 -0.90 10.33 19.46
C GLN A 107 -1.20 10.04 17.97
N ARG A 108 -0.19 9.65 17.19
CA ARG A 108 -0.33 9.31 15.77
C ARG A 108 -0.94 7.94 15.51
N ARG A 109 -1.26 7.18 16.56
CA ARG A 109 -1.89 5.86 16.53
C ARG A 109 -3.31 5.94 17.04
#